data_AF-A0A7C3IIS8-F1
#
_entry.id   AF-A0A7C3IIS8-F1
#
_cell.length_a   1.000
_cell.length_b   1.000
_cell.length_c   1.000
_cell.angle_alpha   90.00
_cell.angle_beta   90.00
_cell.angle_gamma   90.00
#
_symmetry.space_group_name_H-M   'P 1'
#
loop_
_entity.id
_entity.type
_entity.pdbx_description
1 polymer ?
#
loop_
_entity_poly.entity_id
_entity_poly.type
_entity_poly.pdbx_seq_one_letter_code
_entity_poly.pdbx_strand_id
1 'polypeptide(L)'
;MRATRAIIHLERLKANLAEIRKRIGPKPAICIPVKADAYGHGAVRVGIAAIKAGAKFLAVASVQEGIELREAGIVAPILLFSLPIPEELEDVVRFHITPLVPDAEFAHLVGKTAERLGEVLPVHIKIDTGMG
;
A
#
# COMPACT_ATOMS: atom_id res chain seq x y z
N MET A 1 24.92 -20.86 -1.80
CA MET A 1 23.75 -20.80 -2.71
C MET A 1 22.74 -21.84 -2.23
N ARG A 2 21.47 -21.47 -1.96
CA ARG A 2 20.43 -22.45 -1.56
C ARG A 2 19.85 -23.16 -2.78
N ALA A 3 19.58 -24.47 -2.66
CA ALA A 3 18.97 -25.28 -3.71
C ALA A 3 17.47 -25.02 -3.85
N THR A 4 16.74 -24.88 -2.74
CA THR A 4 15.31 -24.58 -2.71
C THR A 4 15.04 -23.13 -3.13
N ARG A 5 14.11 -22.93 -4.06
CA ARG A 5 13.77 -21.62 -4.63
C ARG A 5 12.26 -21.50 -4.89
N ALA A 6 11.74 -20.28 -4.78
CA ALA A 6 10.44 -19.89 -5.30
C ALA A 6 10.64 -19.15 -6.63
N ILE A 7 9.95 -19.58 -7.70
CA ILE A 7 10.01 -18.96 -9.02
C ILE A 7 8.75 -18.15 -9.25
N ILE A 8 8.89 -16.84 -9.34
CA ILE A 8 7.78 -15.91 -9.47
C ILE A 8 7.71 -15.39 -10.91
N HIS A 9 6.61 -15.68 -11.60
CA HIS A 9 6.39 -15.27 -12.98
C HIS A 9 5.59 -13.95 -13.04
N LEU A 10 6.29 -12.82 -13.08
CA LEU A 10 5.64 -11.49 -13.08
C LEU A 10 4.73 -11.25 -14.31
N GLU A 11 5.00 -11.89 -15.45
CA GLU A 11 4.10 -11.80 -16.61
C GLU A 11 2.72 -12.42 -16.34
N ARG A 12 2.64 -13.45 -15.47
CA ARG A 12 1.34 -14.02 -15.06
C ARG A 12 0.55 -13.03 -14.20
N LEU A 13 1.22 -12.29 -13.32
CA LEU A 13 0.59 -11.20 -12.57
C LEU A 13 0.02 -10.15 -13.52
N LYS A 14 0.78 -9.69 -14.52
CA LYS A 14 0.31 -8.70 -15.50
C LYS A 14 -0.90 -9.21 -16.28
N ALA A 15 -0.88 -10.47 -16.71
CA ALA A 15 -2.01 -11.10 -17.39
C ALA A 15 -3.27 -11.15 -16.51
N ASN A 16 -3.12 -11.49 -15.22
CA ASN A 16 -4.23 -11.48 -14.27
C ASN A 16 -4.81 -10.07 -14.10
N LEU A 17 -3.96 -9.04 -14.01
CA LEU A 17 -4.40 -7.65 -13.92
C LEU A 17 -5.11 -7.17 -15.19
N ALA A 18 -4.65 -7.59 -16.37
CA ALA A 18 -5.32 -7.31 -17.63
C ALA A 18 -6.73 -7.93 -17.67
N GLU A 19 -6.89 -9.15 -17.15
CA GLU A 19 -8.20 -9.81 -17.05
C GLU A 19 -9.13 -9.09 -16.07
N ILE A 20 -8.63 -8.65 -14.91
CA ILE A 20 -9.39 -7.81 -13.98
C ILE A 20 -9.82 -6.51 -14.67
N ARG A 21 -8.90 -5.84 -15.38
CA ARG A 21 -9.18 -4.60 -16.13
C ARG A 21 -10.28 -4.77 -17.16
N LYS A 22 -10.30 -5.88 -17.91
CA LYS A 22 -11.39 -6.17 -18.87
C LYS A 22 -12.76 -6.25 -18.20
N ARG A 23 -12.82 -6.83 -16.98
CA ARG A 23 -14.08 -7.04 -16.25
C ARG A 23 -14.60 -5.76 -15.60
N ILE A 24 -13.72 -4.95 -15.01
CA ILE A 24 -14.13 -3.73 -14.30
C ILE A 24 -14.20 -2.49 -15.22
N GLY A 25 -13.72 -2.60 -16.46
CA GLY A 25 -13.63 -1.50 -17.42
C GLY A 25 -12.49 -0.52 -17.12
N PRO A 26 -12.36 0.56 -17.90
CA PRO A 26 -11.20 1.46 -17.82
C PRO A 26 -11.24 2.44 -16.65
N LYS A 27 -12.43 2.74 -16.11
CA LYS A 27 -12.62 3.82 -15.12
C LYS A 27 -12.12 3.47 -13.72
N PRO A 28 -12.41 2.28 -13.14
CA PRO A 28 -12.03 2.02 -11.75
C PRO A 28 -10.51 1.95 -11.57
N ALA A 29 -10.01 2.55 -10.49
CA ALA A 29 -8.62 2.36 -10.10
C ALA A 29 -8.42 0.93 -9.57
N ILE A 30 -7.26 0.35 -9.83
CA ILE A 30 -6.86 -0.93 -9.25
C ILE A 30 -5.87 -0.63 -8.13
N CYS A 31 -6.14 -1.18 -6.94
CA CYS A 31 -5.23 -1.20 -5.81
C CYS A 31 -4.71 -2.64 -5.63
N ILE A 32 -3.39 -2.82 -5.55
CA ILE A 32 -2.77 -4.14 -5.35
C ILE A 32 -2.16 -4.24 -3.96
N PRO A 33 -2.73 -5.07 -3.08
CA PRO A 33 -2.10 -5.40 -1.81
C PRO A 33 -0.82 -6.18 -2.05
N VAL A 34 0.31 -5.60 -1.65
CA VAL A 34 1.63 -6.22 -1.62
C VAL A 34 2.11 -6.47 -0.19
N LYS A 35 1.18 -6.45 0.78
CA LYS A 35 1.41 -6.88 2.17
C LYS A 35 1.95 -8.31 2.27
N ALA A 36 2.60 -8.62 3.38
CA ALA A 36 3.29 -9.88 3.65
C ALA A 36 4.25 -10.27 2.53
N ASP A 37 5.14 -9.36 2.13
CA ASP A 37 6.09 -9.53 1.03
C ASP A 37 5.40 -9.92 -0.31
N ALA A 38 4.31 -9.23 -0.66
CA ALA A 38 3.38 -9.61 -1.72
C ALA A 38 2.94 -11.07 -1.62
N TYR A 39 2.46 -11.47 -0.45
CA TYR A 39 2.06 -12.85 -0.17
C TYR A 39 3.21 -13.84 -0.43
N GLY A 40 4.45 -13.46 -0.10
CA GLY A 40 5.67 -14.24 -0.30
C GLY A 40 6.26 -14.22 -1.72
N HIS A 41 5.80 -13.32 -2.59
CA HIS A 41 6.25 -13.22 -4.00
C HIS A 41 7.33 -12.14 -4.22
N GLY A 42 7.64 -11.31 -3.21
CA GLY A 42 8.58 -10.20 -3.29
C GLY A 42 7.87 -8.86 -3.52
N ALA A 43 7.62 -8.09 -2.46
CA ALA A 43 6.82 -6.86 -2.47
C ALA A 43 7.31 -5.84 -3.49
N VAL A 44 8.61 -5.52 -3.50
CA VAL A 44 9.19 -4.54 -4.42
C VAL A 44 8.99 -4.93 -5.88
N ARG A 45 9.36 -6.17 -6.25
CA ARG A 45 9.28 -6.64 -7.64
C ARG A 45 7.84 -6.76 -8.12
N VAL A 46 6.95 -7.26 -7.26
CA VAL A 46 5.51 -7.35 -7.55
C VAL A 46 4.90 -5.96 -7.66
N GLY A 47 5.21 -5.04 -6.75
CA GLY A 47 4.72 -3.67 -6.75
C GLY A 47 5.09 -2.94 -8.04
N ILE A 48 6.36 -3.00 -8.46
CA ILE A 48 6.82 -2.42 -9.73
C ILE A 48 6.07 -3.04 -10.93
N ALA A 49 5.91 -4.36 -10.95
CA ALA A 49 5.21 -5.05 -12.04
C ALA A 49 3.72 -4.68 -12.09
N ALA A 50 3.06 -4.56 -10.93
CA ALA A 50 1.66 -4.17 -10.81
C ALA A 50 1.43 -2.73 -11.30
N ILE A 51 2.28 -1.78 -10.89
CA ILE A 51 2.22 -0.38 -11.35
C ILE A 51 2.39 -0.31 -12.88
N LYS A 52 3.39 -1.01 -13.43
CA LYS A 52 3.60 -1.09 -14.89
C LYS A 52 2.41 -1.71 -15.63
N ALA A 53 1.61 -2.54 -14.96
CA ALA A 53 0.38 -3.12 -15.50
C ALA A 53 -0.88 -2.27 -15.26
N GLY A 54 -0.74 -1.05 -14.72
CA GLY A 54 -1.84 -0.10 -14.54
C GLY A 54 -2.52 -0.14 -13.18
N ALA A 55 -1.90 -0.74 -12.15
CA ALA A 55 -2.31 -0.50 -10.77
C ALA A 55 -2.00 0.96 -10.39
N LYS A 56 -2.99 1.64 -9.79
CA LYS A 56 -2.86 3.03 -9.34
C LYS A 56 -2.34 3.13 -7.91
N PHE A 57 -2.68 2.15 -7.07
CA PHE A 57 -2.32 2.11 -5.67
C PHE A 57 -1.63 0.78 -5.34
N LEU A 58 -0.70 0.82 -4.39
CA LEU A 58 -0.27 -0.36 -3.66
C LEU A 58 -0.86 -0.31 -2.25
N ALA A 59 -0.99 -1.47 -1.61
CA ALA A 59 -1.40 -1.53 -0.21
C ALA A 59 -0.53 -2.48 0.62
N VAL A 60 -0.24 -2.09 1.85
CA VAL A 60 0.63 -2.79 2.81
C VAL A 60 -0.10 -3.00 4.14
N ALA A 61 0.44 -3.85 5.01
CA ALA A 61 -0.11 -4.14 6.34
C ALA A 61 0.73 -3.57 7.48
N SER A 62 1.94 -3.08 7.22
CA SER A 62 2.74 -2.37 8.21
C SER A 62 3.41 -1.12 7.62
N VAL A 63 3.83 -0.21 8.50
CA VAL A 63 4.57 0.99 8.11
C VAL A 63 5.91 0.60 7.49
N GLN A 64 6.59 -0.40 8.04
CA GLN A 64 7.89 -0.86 7.55
C GLN A 64 7.81 -1.47 6.14
N GLU A 65 6.73 -2.19 5.80
CA GLU A 65 6.49 -2.62 4.41
C GLU A 65 6.33 -1.41 3.48
N GLY A 66 5.66 -0.35 3.92
CA GLY A 66 5.55 0.90 3.15
C GLY A 66 6.89 1.60 2.97
N ILE A 67 7.71 1.66 4.02
CA ILE A 67 9.07 2.21 3.99
C ILE A 67 9.94 1.43 2.98
N GLU A 68 9.92 0.10 3.03
CA GLU A 68 10.68 -0.76 2.09
C GLU A 68 10.35 -0.40 0.62
N LEU A 69 9.07 -0.21 0.30
CA LEU A 69 8.65 0.19 -1.05
C LEU A 69 9.17 1.59 -1.42
N ARG A 70 9.17 2.53 -0.48
CA ARG A 70 9.69 3.90 -0.68
C ARG A 70 11.19 3.91 -0.89
N GLU A 71 11.94 3.18 -0.08
CA GLU A 71 13.39 3.02 -0.23
C GLU A 71 13.77 2.34 -1.55
N ALA A 72 12.91 1.45 -2.05
CA ALA A 72 13.03 0.88 -3.39
C ALA A 72 12.65 1.83 -4.53
N GLY A 73 12.30 3.09 -4.23
CA GLY A 73 12.00 4.14 -5.20
C GLY A 73 10.56 4.12 -5.72
N ILE A 74 9.63 3.39 -5.10
CA ILE A 74 8.23 3.41 -5.51
C ILE A 74 7.60 4.73 -5.08
N VAL A 75 7.12 5.51 -6.05
CA VAL A 75 6.44 6.79 -5.85
C VAL A 75 4.91 6.72 -5.95
N ALA A 76 4.36 5.56 -6.35
CA ALA A 76 2.91 5.38 -6.39
C ALA A 76 2.30 5.52 -4.99
N PRO A 77 1.04 5.96 -4.85
CA PRO A 77 0.36 5.99 -3.56
C PRO A 77 0.34 4.60 -2.88
N ILE A 78 0.71 4.58 -1.61
CA ILE A 78 0.74 3.37 -0.77
C ILE A 78 -0.31 3.53 0.33
N LEU A 79 -1.26 2.60 0.40
CA LEU A 79 -2.30 2.56 1.43
C LEU A 79 -1.88 1.61 2.55
N LEU A 80 -1.96 2.04 3.80
CA LEU A 80 -1.74 1.18 4.96
C LEU A 80 -3.08 0.59 5.41
N PHE A 81 -3.27 -0.72 5.22
CA PHE A 81 -4.52 -1.42 5.54
C PHE A 81 -4.68 -1.79 7.02
N SER A 82 -3.79 -1.30 7.87
CA SER A 82 -3.83 -1.45 9.32
C SER A 82 -3.84 -0.07 10.00
N LEU A 83 -4.10 -0.08 11.31
CA LEU A 83 -3.98 1.12 12.12
C LEU A 83 -2.53 1.19 12.64
N PRO A 84 -1.75 2.23 12.27
CA PRO A 84 -0.42 2.41 12.85
C PRO A 84 -0.54 2.80 14.32
N ILE A 85 0.45 2.42 15.13
CA ILE A 85 0.53 2.93 16.51
C ILE A 85 1.00 4.40 16.50
N PRO A 86 0.69 5.20 17.53
CA PRO A 86 1.05 6.62 17.57
C PRO A 86 2.53 6.91 17.30
N GLU A 87 3.42 6.02 17.74
CA GLU A 87 4.87 6.13 17.58
C GLU A 87 5.31 6.03 16.11
N GLU A 88 4.52 5.37 15.26
CA GLU A 88 4.83 5.20 13.83
C GLU A 88 4.29 6.34 12.97
N LEU A 89 3.48 7.27 13.53
CA LEU A 89 2.81 8.31 12.74
C LEU A 89 3.77 9.28 12.07
N GLU A 90 4.92 9.55 12.69
CA GLU A 90 5.95 10.37 12.08
C GLU A 90 6.51 9.72 10.81
N ASP A 91 6.76 8.42 10.83
CA ASP A 91 7.20 7.67 9.65
C ASP A 91 6.11 7.60 8.58
N VAL A 92 4.85 7.36 8.98
CA VAL A 92 3.70 7.38 8.07
C VAL A 92 3.63 8.70 7.28
N VAL A 93 3.85 9.84 7.96
CA VAL A 93 3.89 11.15 7.30
C VAL A 93 5.14 11.32 6.45
N ARG A 94 6.35 11.10 7.01
CA ARG A 94 7.63 11.32 6.31
C ARG A 94 7.78 10.49 5.04
N PHE A 95 7.22 9.28 5.03
CA PHE A 95 7.26 8.36 3.90
C PHE A 95 6.00 8.43 3.02
N HIS A 96 5.10 9.38 3.27
CA HIS A 96 3.84 9.59 2.54
C HIS A 96 3.06 8.28 2.34
N ILE A 97 2.89 7.53 3.44
CA ILE A 97 2.05 6.32 3.48
C ILE A 97 0.65 6.78 3.89
N THR A 98 -0.37 6.50 3.07
CA THR A 98 -1.76 6.94 3.32
C THR A 98 -2.41 6.00 4.35
N PRO A 99 -2.71 6.44 5.58
CA PRO A 99 -3.30 5.58 6.59
C PRO A 99 -4.80 5.42 6.40
N LEU A 100 -5.31 4.27 6.86
CA LEU A 100 -6.71 4.16 7.23
C LEU A 100 -6.95 4.86 8.58
N VAL A 101 -8.08 5.55 8.72
CA VAL A 101 -8.52 6.18 9.97
C VAL A 101 -9.91 5.65 10.34
N PRO A 102 -10.11 5.14 11.57
CA PRO A 102 -11.40 4.56 11.99
C PRO A 102 -12.38 5.62 12.49
N ASP A 103 -11.88 6.75 13.00
CA ASP A 103 -12.67 7.79 13.63
C ASP A 103 -11.99 9.17 13.50
N ALA A 104 -12.69 10.20 13.98
CA ALA A 104 -12.22 11.58 13.94
C ALA A 104 -11.04 11.84 14.88
N GLU A 105 -10.94 11.13 15.99
CA GLU A 105 -9.86 11.32 16.96
C GLU A 105 -8.52 10.89 16.36
N PHE A 106 -8.48 9.70 15.75
CA PHE A 106 -7.30 9.20 15.08
C PHE A 106 -6.96 10.04 13.84
N ALA A 107 -7.96 10.48 13.06
CA ALA A 107 -7.73 11.39 11.94
C ALA A 107 -7.09 12.71 12.38
N HIS A 108 -7.52 13.26 13.54
CA HIS A 108 -6.92 14.46 14.10
C HIS A 108 -5.50 14.23 14.61
N LEU A 109 -5.20 13.06 15.16
CA LEU A 109 -3.84 12.67 15.57
C LEU A 109 -2.88 12.60 14.37
N VAL A 110 -3.33 12.01 13.25
CA VAL A 110 -2.58 12.02 11.99
C VAL A 110 -2.39 13.46 11.50
N GLY A 111 -3.45 14.27 11.50
CA GLY A 111 -3.41 15.68 11.07
C GLY A 111 -2.43 16.54 11.87
N LYS A 112 -2.43 16.42 13.20
CA LYS A 112 -1.46 17.09 14.09
C LYS A 112 -0.02 16.68 13.79
N THR A 113 0.20 15.40 13.52
CA THR A 113 1.54 14.90 13.18
C THR A 113 1.99 15.46 11.83
N ALA A 114 1.10 15.51 10.84
CA ALA A 114 1.39 16.10 9.53
C ALA A 114 1.70 17.60 9.63
N GLU A 115 0.88 18.35 10.37
CA GLU A 115 1.08 19.79 10.61
C GLU A 115 2.43 20.08 11.29
N ARG A 116 2.78 19.32 12.35
CA ARG A 116 4.08 19.44 13.02
C ARG A 116 5.26 19.22 12.08
N LEU A 117 5.09 18.36 11.08
CA LEU A 117 6.11 18.03 10.08
C LEU A 117 6.05 18.93 8.83
N GLY A 118 5.09 19.87 8.76
CA GLY A 118 4.91 20.76 7.61
C GLY A 118 4.36 20.07 6.37
N GLU A 119 3.66 18.94 6.55
CA GLU A 119 3.16 18.08 5.48
C GLU A 119 1.62 18.03 5.45
N VAL A 120 1.07 17.64 4.30
CA VAL A 120 -0.35 17.32 4.14
C VAL A 120 -0.46 15.88 3.68
N LEU A 121 -1.09 15.04 4.51
CA LEU A 121 -1.24 13.62 4.24
C LEU A 121 -2.70 13.28 3.96
N PRO A 122 -3.04 12.66 2.81
CA PRO A 122 -4.38 12.12 2.61
C PRO A 122 -4.61 10.94 3.57
N VAL A 123 -5.88 10.72 3.91
CA VAL A 123 -6.33 9.58 4.73
C VAL A 123 -7.52 8.90 4.08
N HIS A 124 -7.75 7.64 4.42
CA HIS A 124 -8.93 6.88 4.00
C HIS A 124 -9.75 6.48 5.25
N ILE A 125 -11.04 6.78 5.27
CA ILE A 125 -11.90 6.41 6.41
C ILE A 125 -12.25 4.92 6.31
N LYS A 126 -11.89 4.11 7.32
CA LYS A 126 -12.32 2.72 7.43
C LYS A 126 -13.70 2.70 8.09
N ILE A 127 -14.69 2.18 7.37
CA ILE A 127 -16.03 1.92 7.92
C ILE A 127 -16.15 0.42 8.15
N ASP A 128 -16.41 0.02 9.39
CA ASP A 128 -16.77 -1.37 9.67
C ASP A 128 -18.25 -1.59 9.35
N THR A 129 -18.51 -2.53 8.44
CA THR A 129 -19.86 -2.93 8.02
C THR A 129 -20.19 -4.37 8.44
N GLY A 130 -19.39 -4.98 9.32
CA GLY A 130 -19.63 -6.32 9.86
C GLY A 130 -18.42 -7.26 9.88
N MET A 131 -17.20 -6.76 9.63
CA MET A 131 -15.98 -7.58 9.75
C MET A 131 -15.41 -7.54 11.18
N GLY A 132 -15.61 -6.43 11.89
CA GLY A 132 -14.85 -6.05 13.09
C GLY A 132 -13.64 -5.17 12.77
#